data_AF-A0A926C1N3-F1
#
_entry.id   AF-A0A926C1N3-F1
#
_cell.length_a   1.000
_cell.length_b   1.000
_cell.length_c   1.000
_cell.angle_alpha   90.00
_cell.angle_beta   90.00
_cell.angle_gamma   90.00
#
_symmetry.space_group_name_H-M   'P 1'
#
loop_
_entity.id
_entity.type
_entity.pdbx_description
1 polymer ?
#
loop_
_entity_poly.entity_id
_entity_poly.type
_entity_poly.pdbx_seq_one_letter_code
_entity_poly.pdbx_strand_id
1 'polypeptide(L)'
;MKNALTKSLLLYPLLLAVGGFAQAQPTAPVDSPYVSTPAGSPGSTRLRLELASDVDAAWPRWKERGYSFGFNPSLTPMYTTVNGILSTPYMVQVRGNGSNAAEKNRKRWGYHVFEGYASDDKSRITMLVNKHVELEKPVAELYYYGTTYNHAEQAYNWFKIGSDVRQHSFLFGRDKAIFYGSLKLTNALTLGAIGSEDIAETKPEGDDESNYAKDAKYVNYKELKDSPDGTIFYDKDNKIVVIKIEGKWMKLAVEALPAGIQYKF
;
A
#
# COMPACT_ATOMS: atom_id res chain seq x y z
N MET A 1 59.26 -68.32 0.15
CA MET A 1 60.62 -67.96 -0.34
C MET A 1 60.60 -68.01 -1.87
N LYS A 2 61.09 -66.95 -2.52
CA LYS A 2 61.43 -66.80 -3.97
C LYS A 2 60.22 -66.70 -4.92
N ASN A 3 59.87 -65.47 -5.35
CA ASN A 3 60.41 -64.71 -6.49
C ASN A 3 60.28 -65.41 -7.84
N ALA A 4 59.49 -64.81 -8.74
CA ALA A 4 59.78 -64.82 -10.17
C ALA A 4 59.36 -63.48 -10.79
N LEU A 5 60.37 -62.64 -11.00
CA LEU A 5 60.37 -61.41 -11.79
C LEU A 5 60.86 -61.78 -13.20
N THR A 6 60.17 -61.36 -14.26
CA THR A 6 60.72 -61.07 -15.60
C THR A 6 59.64 -60.32 -16.38
N LYS A 7 59.62 -58.98 -16.36
CA LYS A 7 60.27 -58.05 -17.32
C LYS A 7 59.99 -58.35 -18.80
N SER A 8 59.21 -57.48 -19.44
CA SER A 8 59.53 -56.95 -20.77
C SER A 8 59.01 -55.52 -20.89
N LEU A 9 59.93 -54.66 -21.35
CA LEU A 9 59.87 -53.21 -21.57
C LEU A 9 59.12 -52.88 -22.86
N LEU A 10 58.45 -51.72 -22.93
CA LEU A 10 58.51 -50.67 -23.98
C LEU A 10 57.27 -49.76 -23.82
N LEU A 11 57.36 -48.56 -23.25
CA LEU A 11 57.78 -47.26 -23.81
C LEU A 11 56.62 -46.44 -24.44
N TYR A 12 56.36 -45.34 -23.74
CA TYR A 12 55.86 -44.01 -24.14
C TYR A 12 54.36 -43.69 -24.21
N PRO A 13 54.01 -42.45 -23.75
CA PRO A 13 52.71 -42.05 -23.23
C PRO A 13 51.88 -41.35 -24.30
N LEU A 14 50.56 -41.40 -24.20
CA LEU A 14 49.72 -40.52 -25.02
C LEU A 14 48.42 -40.14 -24.30
N LEU A 15 48.30 -38.82 -24.11
CA LEU A 15 47.07 -38.04 -24.02
C LEU A 15 46.23 -38.15 -22.73
N LEU A 16 46.56 -37.22 -21.82
CA LEU A 16 45.59 -36.38 -21.15
C LEU A 16 44.53 -35.89 -22.16
N ALA A 17 43.39 -36.56 -22.23
CA ALA A 17 42.18 -35.99 -22.81
C ALA A 17 41.40 -35.29 -21.70
N VAL A 18 41.69 -34.01 -21.55
CA VAL A 18 40.87 -33.02 -20.84
C VAL A 18 39.50 -33.01 -21.52
N GLY A 19 38.55 -33.77 -20.98
CA GLY A 19 37.14 -33.71 -21.35
C GLY A 19 36.43 -32.63 -20.55
N GLY A 20 36.83 -31.37 -20.76
CA GLY A 20 36.04 -30.22 -20.34
C GLY A 20 34.76 -30.16 -21.15
N PHE A 21 33.70 -30.81 -20.66
CA PHE A 21 32.38 -30.65 -21.24
C PHE A 21 31.79 -29.31 -20.78
N ALA A 22 31.92 -28.35 -21.68
CA ALA A 22 30.93 -27.33 -22.00
C ALA A 22 30.43 -26.48 -20.81
N GLN A 23 31.25 -25.52 -20.39
CA GLN A 23 30.66 -24.19 -20.21
C GLN A 23 30.18 -23.76 -21.59
N ALA A 24 28.87 -23.76 -21.80
CA ALA A 24 28.28 -23.05 -22.92
C ALA A 24 28.96 -21.68 -22.99
N GLN A 25 29.61 -21.39 -24.12
CA GLN A 25 30.06 -20.03 -24.41
C GLN A 25 28.87 -19.11 -24.10
N PRO A 26 29.06 -18.00 -23.38
CA PRO A 26 28.06 -16.96 -23.37
C PRO A 26 27.81 -16.63 -24.84
N THR A 27 26.63 -16.98 -25.35
CA THR A 27 26.13 -16.42 -26.59
C THR A 27 26.39 -14.93 -26.48
N ALA A 28 27.05 -14.35 -27.49
CA ALA A 28 27.32 -12.92 -27.57
C ALA A 28 26.12 -12.13 -27.03
N PRO A 29 26.34 -11.05 -26.26
CA PRO A 29 25.22 -10.27 -25.74
C PRO A 29 24.35 -9.92 -26.94
N VAL A 30 23.16 -10.50 -26.98
CA VAL A 30 22.11 -10.00 -27.84
C VAL A 30 21.92 -8.60 -27.29
N ASP A 31 22.28 -7.58 -28.08
CA ASP A 31 21.94 -6.18 -27.80
C ASP A 31 20.41 -6.12 -27.74
N SER A 32 19.88 -6.45 -26.57
CA SER A 32 18.46 -6.45 -26.30
C SER A 32 18.10 -4.99 -26.06
N PRO A 33 17.20 -4.39 -26.85
CA PRO A 33 16.78 -3.01 -26.61
C PRO A 33 16.11 -2.83 -25.24
N TYR A 34 15.80 -3.92 -24.55
CA TYR A 34 15.12 -3.96 -23.24
C TYR A 34 16.06 -4.05 -22.06
N VAL A 35 17.35 -4.30 -22.28
CA VAL A 35 18.38 -4.38 -21.24
C VAL A 35 19.57 -3.55 -21.69
N SER A 36 19.80 -2.41 -21.05
CA SER A 36 20.94 -1.55 -21.38
C SER A 36 21.82 -1.31 -20.17
N THR A 37 23.11 -1.06 -20.42
CA THR A 37 24.08 -0.73 -19.38
C THR A 37 24.72 0.63 -19.60
N PRO A 38 23.97 1.75 -19.56
CA PRO A 38 24.54 3.07 -19.79
C PRO A 38 25.64 3.41 -18.77
N ALA A 39 26.58 4.26 -19.19
CA ALA A 39 27.62 4.76 -18.31
C ALA A 39 27.02 5.53 -17.13
N GLY A 40 27.75 5.51 -16.01
CA GLY A 40 27.44 6.29 -14.82
C GLY A 40 27.67 7.80 -15.03
N SER A 41 28.02 8.50 -13.95
CA SER A 41 28.37 9.93 -14.01
C SER A 41 29.53 10.20 -14.98
N PRO A 42 29.64 11.41 -15.55
CA PRO A 42 30.77 11.79 -16.41
C PRO A 42 32.12 11.43 -15.76
N GLY A 43 32.98 10.71 -16.50
CA GLY A 43 34.27 10.22 -16.03
C GLY A 43 34.24 8.93 -15.19
N SER A 44 33.07 8.34 -14.93
CA SER A 44 32.94 7.06 -14.23
C SER A 44 33.11 5.87 -15.17
N THR A 45 33.89 4.88 -14.76
CA THR A 45 33.98 3.58 -15.43
C THR A 45 32.86 2.62 -15.03
N ARG A 46 31.96 3.05 -14.12
CA ARG A 46 30.84 2.24 -13.65
C ARG A 46 29.67 2.35 -14.63
N LEU A 47 28.95 1.25 -14.78
CA LEU A 47 27.73 1.16 -15.57
C LEU A 47 26.51 1.06 -14.63
N ARG A 48 25.36 1.50 -15.11
CA ARG A 48 24.06 1.26 -14.46
C ARG A 48 23.25 0.32 -15.34
N LEU A 49 22.45 -0.57 -14.75
CA LEU A 49 21.53 -1.43 -15.49
C LEU A 49 20.18 -0.72 -15.65
N GLU A 50 19.64 -0.67 -16.86
CA GLU A 50 18.28 -0.22 -17.14
C GLU A 50 17.48 -1.34 -17.82
N LEU A 51 16.26 -1.54 -17.33
CA LEU A 51 15.28 -2.47 -17.90
C LEU A 51 14.12 -1.66 -18.48
N ALA A 52 13.71 -1.98 -19.71
CA ALA A 52 12.64 -1.28 -20.41
C ALA A 52 11.66 -2.26 -21.06
N SER A 53 10.45 -1.77 -21.36
CA SER A 53 9.42 -2.48 -22.11
C SER A 53 8.81 -1.53 -23.14
N ASP A 54 8.28 -2.11 -24.23
CA ASP A 54 7.58 -1.35 -25.26
C ASP A 54 6.15 -1.00 -24.85
N VAL A 55 5.60 0.01 -25.50
CA VAL A 55 4.15 0.25 -25.54
C VAL A 55 3.54 -0.67 -26.58
N ASP A 56 2.73 -1.63 -26.14
CA ASP A 56 1.94 -2.50 -27.01
C ASP A 56 0.47 -2.45 -26.61
N ALA A 57 -0.31 -1.62 -27.29
CA ALA A 57 -1.76 -1.49 -27.03
C ALA A 57 -2.53 -2.80 -27.32
N ALA A 58 -1.97 -3.72 -28.09
CA ALA A 58 -2.57 -5.01 -28.41
C ALA A 58 -2.20 -6.12 -27.40
N TRP A 59 -1.36 -5.83 -26.39
CA TRP A 59 -0.98 -6.81 -25.38
C TRP A 59 -2.22 -7.45 -24.74
N PRO A 60 -2.41 -8.78 -24.83
CA PRO A 60 -3.67 -9.43 -24.45
C PRO A 60 -4.08 -9.17 -23.01
N ARG A 61 -3.11 -8.97 -22.10
CA ARG A 61 -3.38 -8.72 -20.68
C ARG A 61 -4.02 -7.36 -20.43
N TRP A 62 -4.04 -6.42 -21.38
CA TRP A 62 -4.87 -5.21 -21.24
C TRP A 62 -6.38 -5.53 -21.16
N LYS A 63 -6.81 -6.73 -21.58
CA LYS A 63 -8.18 -7.20 -21.35
C LYS A 63 -8.42 -7.62 -19.89
N GLU A 64 -7.36 -7.94 -19.17
CA GLU A 64 -7.40 -8.25 -17.75
C GLU A 64 -7.48 -6.95 -16.94
N ARG A 65 -8.43 -6.89 -16.02
CA ARG A 65 -8.75 -5.70 -15.24
C ARG A 65 -7.56 -5.19 -14.42
N GLY A 66 -6.82 -6.08 -13.76
CA GLY A 66 -5.67 -5.72 -12.92
C GLY A 66 -4.55 -5.01 -13.68
N TYR A 67 -4.48 -5.20 -15.00
CA TYR A 67 -3.47 -4.58 -15.86
C TYR A 67 -3.96 -3.29 -16.52
N SER A 68 -5.21 -3.22 -17.02
CA SER A 68 -5.66 -2.03 -17.76
C SER A 68 -6.27 -0.93 -16.91
N PHE A 69 -6.77 -1.22 -15.70
CA PHE A 69 -7.51 -0.21 -14.95
C PHE A 69 -6.63 1.00 -14.61
N GLY A 70 -7.03 2.16 -15.13
CA GLY A 70 -6.37 3.45 -14.91
C GLY A 70 -5.03 3.61 -15.62
N PHE A 71 -4.76 2.77 -16.62
CA PHE A 71 -3.67 2.92 -17.57
C PHE A 71 -4.22 3.22 -18.96
N ASN A 72 -3.44 3.93 -19.78
CA ASN A 72 -3.74 4.10 -21.19
C ASN A 72 -2.86 3.12 -21.99
N PRO A 73 -3.42 2.03 -22.56
CA PRO A 73 -2.65 1.01 -23.28
C PRO A 73 -1.85 1.56 -24.46
N SER A 74 -2.27 2.70 -25.03
CA SER A 74 -1.57 3.34 -26.16
C SER A 74 -0.37 4.20 -25.74
N LEU A 75 -0.15 4.40 -24.43
CA LEU A 75 0.93 5.24 -23.88
C LEU A 75 1.75 4.55 -22.79
N THR A 76 1.21 3.49 -22.19
CA THR A 76 1.81 2.80 -21.06
C THR A 76 2.64 1.62 -21.56
N PRO A 77 3.94 1.53 -21.23
CA PRO A 77 4.71 0.32 -21.51
C PRO A 77 4.07 -0.91 -20.88
N MET A 78 4.23 -2.07 -21.52
CA MET A 78 3.84 -3.35 -20.92
C MET A 78 4.55 -3.56 -19.58
N TYR A 79 3.94 -4.34 -18.70
CA TYR A 79 4.50 -4.59 -17.38
C TYR A 79 5.75 -5.47 -17.49
N THR A 80 6.86 -5.03 -16.88
CA THR A 80 8.03 -5.90 -16.67
C THR A 80 7.77 -6.84 -15.50
N THR A 81 7.96 -8.13 -15.71
CA THR A 81 7.74 -9.16 -14.69
C THR A 81 9.07 -9.67 -14.13
N VAL A 82 9.11 -9.89 -12.81
CA VAL A 82 10.20 -10.59 -12.14
C VAL A 82 9.63 -11.92 -11.62
N ASN A 83 9.91 -13.01 -12.31
CA ASN A 83 9.42 -14.35 -11.97
C ASN A 83 10.32 -15.00 -10.91
N GLY A 84 10.39 -14.38 -9.73
CA GLY A 84 11.23 -14.82 -8.62
C GLY A 84 11.21 -13.83 -7.46
N ILE A 85 12.02 -14.11 -6.44
CA ILE A 85 12.17 -13.22 -5.28
C ILE A 85 13.06 -12.03 -5.68
N LEU A 86 12.53 -10.82 -5.57
CA LEU A 86 13.33 -9.60 -5.61
C LEU A 86 13.84 -9.29 -4.19
N SER A 87 15.12 -9.58 -3.92
CA SER A 87 15.78 -9.28 -2.66
C SER A 87 16.96 -8.33 -2.89
N THR A 88 17.01 -7.25 -2.12
CA THR A 88 18.11 -6.28 -2.16
C THR A 88 18.40 -5.76 -0.76
N PRO A 89 19.67 -5.60 -0.36
CA PRO A 89 20.02 -4.94 0.90
C PRO A 89 19.90 -3.41 0.81
N TYR A 90 19.53 -2.87 -0.36
CA TYR A 90 19.40 -1.45 -0.64
C TYR A 90 17.94 -1.04 -0.80
N MET A 91 17.69 0.27 -0.76
CA MET A 91 16.37 0.86 -0.91
C MET A 91 15.78 0.62 -2.31
N VAL A 92 14.55 0.09 -2.38
CA VAL A 92 13.71 0.18 -3.57
C VAL A 92 12.99 1.53 -3.55
N GLN A 93 13.22 2.37 -4.57
CA GLN A 93 12.61 3.69 -4.65
C GLN A 93 11.53 3.72 -5.73
N VAL A 94 10.30 4.03 -5.32
CA VAL A 94 9.21 4.36 -6.24
C VAL A 94 9.08 5.89 -6.29
N ARG A 95 9.57 6.51 -7.37
CA ARG A 95 9.56 7.96 -7.53
C ARG A 95 8.32 8.42 -8.29
N GLY A 96 7.64 9.46 -7.81
CA GLY A 96 6.61 10.17 -8.58
C GLY A 96 7.22 10.88 -9.80
N ASN A 97 6.36 11.34 -10.70
CA ASN A 97 6.83 12.10 -11.86
C ASN A 97 7.34 13.47 -11.38
N GLY A 98 8.54 13.87 -11.81
CA GLY A 98 9.12 15.17 -11.45
C GLY A 98 8.34 16.35 -12.07
N SER A 99 8.71 17.57 -11.70
CA SER A 99 8.06 18.83 -12.15
C SER A 99 8.15 19.12 -13.65
N ASN A 100 8.92 18.33 -14.41
CA ASN A 100 9.10 18.51 -15.84
C ASN A 100 8.25 17.47 -16.58
N ALA A 101 7.15 17.96 -17.15
CA ALA A 101 6.06 17.22 -17.78
C ALA A 101 5.15 16.48 -16.79
N ALA A 102 3.89 16.94 -16.73
CA ALA A 102 2.78 16.12 -16.29
C ALA A 102 2.68 14.91 -17.23
N GLU A 103 3.49 13.88 -17.00
CA GLU A 103 3.44 12.60 -17.70
C GLU A 103 2.15 11.89 -17.29
N LYS A 104 1.03 12.34 -17.86
CA LYS A 104 -0.26 11.67 -17.79
C LYS A 104 -0.04 10.22 -18.21
N ASN A 105 -0.51 9.27 -17.40
CA ASN A 105 -0.59 7.83 -17.69
C ASN A 105 0.63 6.94 -17.38
N ARG A 106 1.74 7.45 -16.79
CA ARG A 106 2.83 6.55 -16.30
C ARG A 106 2.59 5.95 -14.91
N LYS A 107 1.77 6.62 -14.10
CA LYS A 107 1.27 6.11 -12.82
C LYS A 107 -0.24 6.28 -12.81
N ARG A 108 -0.96 5.26 -12.35
CA ARG A 108 -2.43 5.16 -12.41
C ARG A 108 -3.20 6.38 -11.89
N TRP A 109 -2.60 7.26 -11.09
CA TRP A 109 -3.04 8.66 -10.88
C TRP A 109 -1.89 9.62 -10.55
N GLY A 110 -0.64 9.30 -10.89
CA GLY A 110 0.53 10.10 -10.46
C GLY A 110 1.01 9.85 -9.02
N TYR A 111 0.20 9.20 -8.17
CA TYR A 111 0.39 9.14 -6.71
C TYR A 111 0.56 7.73 -6.12
N HIS A 112 0.41 6.66 -6.92
CA HIS A 112 0.57 5.28 -6.42
C HIS A 112 2.03 4.93 -6.13
N VAL A 113 2.27 4.39 -4.94
CA VAL A 113 3.56 3.87 -4.48
C VAL A 113 3.58 2.34 -4.55
N PHE A 114 2.49 1.68 -4.15
CA PHE A 114 2.41 0.24 -4.07
C PHE A 114 0.98 -0.25 -4.30
N GLU A 115 0.84 -1.33 -5.07
CA GLU A 115 -0.41 -2.07 -5.21
C GLU A 115 -0.14 -3.57 -5.09
N GLY A 116 -0.91 -4.25 -4.25
CA GLY A 116 -0.83 -5.69 -4.05
C GLY A 116 -2.20 -6.32 -4.22
N TYR A 117 -2.32 -7.31 -5.10
CA TYR A 117 -3.59 -7.94 -5.44
C TYR A 117 -3.72 -9.27 -4.69
N ALA A 118 -4.94 -9.58 -4.23
CA ALA A 118 -5.26 -10.89 -3.70
C ALA A 118 -5.12 -11.96 -4.78
N SER A 119 -5.04 -13.23 -4.38
CA SER A 119 -4.87 -14.36 -5.31
C SER A 119 -5.98 -14.50 -6.35
N ASP A 120 -7.16 -13.92 -6.08
CA ASP A 120 -8.31 -13.90 -6.97
C ASP A 120 -8.43 -12.63 -7.82
N ASP A 121 -7.49 -11.69 -7.69
CA ASP A 121 -7.47 -10.37 -8.36
C ASP A 121 -8.68 -9.47 -8.03
N LYS A 122 -9.46 -9.79 -6.98
CA LYS A 122 -10.68 -9.03 -6.64
C LYS A 122 -10.47 -7.99 -5.56
N SER A 123 -9.57 -8.25 -4.61
CA SER A 123 -9.24 -7.34 -3.51
C SER A 123 -7.81 -6.85 -3.63
N ARG A 124 -7.53 -5.64 -3.13
CA ARG A 124 -6.24 -5.00 -3.37
C ARG A 124 -5.81 -4.05 -2.27
N ILE A 125 -4.59 -4.22 -1.77
CA ILE A 125 -3.92 -3.21 -0.94
C ILE A 125 -3.39 -2.11 -1.84
N THR A 126 -3.61 -0.85 -1.48
CA THR A 126 -3.16 0.31 -2.26
C THR A 126 -2.54 1.35 -1.35
N MET A 127 -1.33 1.76 -1.69
CA MET A 127 -0.62 2.86 -1.06
C MET A 127 -0.48 4.03 -2.03
N LEU A 128 -0.96 5.18 -1.61
CA LEU A 128 -0.92 6.45 -2.32
C LEU A 128 -0.15 7.49 -1.52
N VAL A 129 0.48 8.44 -2.20
CA VAL A 129 1.08 9.62 -1.57
C VAL A 129 0.70 10.87 -2.33
N ASN A 130 0.25 11.89 -1.59
CA ASN A 130 -0.10 13.21 -2.09
C ASN A 130 -1.26 13.19 -3.11
N LYS A 131 -2.15 12.19 -3.05
CA LYS A 131 -3.40 12.20 -3.82
C LYS A 131 -4.31 13.35 -3.37
N HIS A 132 -4.38 13.56 -2.06
CA HIS A 132 -5.18 14.59 -1.42
C HIS A 132 -4.35 15.46 -0.46
N VAL A 133 -4.92 16.61 -0.10
CA VAL A 133 -4.45 17.49 0.97
C VAL A 133 -5.55 17.56 2.03
N GLU A 134 -5.23 17.17 3.25
CA GLU A 134 -6.13 17.25 4.40
C GLU A 134 -5.44 18.01 5.53
N LEU A 135 -6.19 18.87 6.22
CA LEU A 135 -5.66 19.72 7.29
C LEU A 135 -4.35 20.43 6.87
N GLU A 136 -4.39 21.04 5.67
CA GLU A 136 -3.30 21.79 5.05
C GLU A 136 -2.05 20.97 4.69
N LYS A 137 -2.09 19.64 4.82
CA LYS A 137 -0.95 18.76 4.55
C LYS A 137 -1.29 17.68 3.52
N PRO A 138 -0.36 17.34 2.61
CA PRO A 138 -0.57 16.22 1.71
C PRO A 138 -0.61 14.90 2.49
N VAL A 139 -1.49 13.99 2.09
CA VAL A 139 -1.75 12.73 2.79
C VAL A 139 -1.07 11.56 2.08
N ALA A 140 -0.48 10.67 2.88
CA ALA A 140 -0.17 9.31 2.45
C ALA A 140 -1.29 8.38 2.91
N GLU A 141 -1.87 7.63 1.98
CA GLU A 141 -3.06 6.82 2.22
C GLU A 141 -2.70 5.34 2.03
N LEU A 142 -3.22 4.49 2.90
CA LEU A 142 -3.10 3.04 2.79
C LEU A 142 -4.44 2.41 3.13
N TYR A 143 -5.00 1.66 2.19
CA TYR A 143 -6.28 0.99 2.39
C TYR A 143 -6.31 -0.36 1.65
N TYR A 144 -7.26 -1.21 2.05
CA TYR A 144 -7.51 -2.50 1.43
C TYR A 144 -8.88 -2.50 0.76
N TYR A 145 -8.92 -2.38 -0.57
CA TYR A 145 -10.16 -2.49 -1.34
C TYR A 145 -10.65 -3.94 -1.35
N GLY A 146 -11.95 -4.10 -1.15
CA GLY A 146 -12.69 -5.32 -1.45
C GLY A 146 -13.06 -5.41 -2.93
N THR A 147 -14.13 -6.15 -3.23
CA THR A 147 -14.51 -6.49 -4.60
C THR A 147 -15.30 -5.38 -5.30
N THR A 148 -15.86 -4.45 -4.55
CA THR A 148 -16.71 -3.37 -5.03
C THR A 148 -15.86 -2.13 -5.31
N TYR A 149 -16.13 -1.46 -6.44
CA TYR A 149 -15.35 -0.30 -6.88
C TYR A 149 -16.22 0.95 -6.83
N ASN A 150 -16.49 1.36 -5.60
CA ASN A 150 -17.07 2.65 -5.28
C ASN A 150 -16.39 3.14 -4.00
N HIS A 151 -16.80 4.32 -3.54
CA HIS A 151 -16.25 4.87 -2.31
C HIS A 151 -17.00 4.44 -1.06
N ALA A 152 -18.06 3.64 -1.14
CA ALA A 152 -18.89 3.25 0.01
C ALA A 152 -18.14 2.36 1.02
N GLU A 153 -18.53 2.37 2.30
CA GLU A 153 -17.87 1.60 3.38
C GLU A 153 -17.62 0.13 3.01
N GLN A 154 -18.60 -0.55 2.41
CA GLN A 154 -18.53 -1.96 2.00
C GLN A 154 -17.55 -2.25 0.86
N ALA A 155 -17.03 -1.21 0.18
CA ALA A 155 -15.96 -1.38 -0.80
C ALA A 155 -14.59 -1.58 -0.15
N TYR A 156 -14.47 -1.37 1.15
CA TYR A 156 -13.21 -1.47 1.87
C TYR A 156 -13.24 -2.67 2.83
N ASN A 157 -12.20 -3.49 2.74
CA ASN A 157 -11.94 -4.58 3.65
C ASN A 157 -11.15 -4.08 4.89
N TRP A 158 -11.03 -4.93 5.91
CA TRP A 158 -10.17 -4.65 7.05
C TRP A 158 -8.69 -4.70 6.72
N PHE A 159 -7.98 -3.62 7.01
CA PHE A 159 -6.53 -3.55 7.08
C PHE A 159 -6.08 -3.81 8.51
N LYS A 160 -5.34 -4.91 8.73
CA LYS A 160 -4.87 -5.27 10.08
C LYS A 160 -3.43 -4.84 10.31
N ILE A 161 -3.17 -4.19 11.45
CA ILE A 161 -1.83 -3.78 11.88
C ILE A 161 -1.48 -4.50 13.17
N GLY A 162 -0.39 -5.28 13.17
CA GLY A 162 0.26 -5.82 14.37
C GLY A 162 0.50 -7.33 14.40
N SER A 163 -0.51 -8.15 14.11
CA SER A 163 -0.43 -9.62 14.18
C SER A 163 -1.30 -10.29 13.12
N ASP A 164 -1.01 -11.53 12.77
CA ASP A 164 -1.84 -12.40 11.94
C ASP A 164 -2.91 -13.19 12.74
N VAL A 165 -2.83 -13.20 14.08
CA VAL A 165 -3.75 -13.95 14.97
C VAL A 165 -5.12 -13.26 15.08
N ARG A 166 -6.21 -13.97 14.80
CA ARG A 166 -7.59 -13.43 14.89
C ARG A 166 -7.87 -12.80 16.25
N GLN A 167 -8.61 -11.69 16.29
CA GLN A 167 -8.97 -10.97 17.53
C GLN A 167 -7.76 -10.49 18.37
N HIS A 168 -6.61 -10.32 17.74
CA HIS A 168 -5.47 -9.59 18.30
C HIS A 168 -5.14 -8.40 17.40
N SER A 169 -4.52 -7.37 17.98
CA SER A 169 -4.10 -6.13 17.31
C SER A 169 -5.26 -5.24 16.85
N PHE A 170 -5.11 -4.52 15.73
CA PHE A 170 -5.97 -3.41 15.36
C PHE A 170 -6.43 -3.53 13.90
N LEU A 171 -7.73 -3.39 13.67
CA LEU A 171 -8.33 -3.37 12.33
C LEU A 171 -8.69 -1.93 11.95
N PHE A 172 -8.39 -1.55 10.71
CA PHE A 172 -8.74 -0.25 10.13
C PHE A 172 -9.52 -0.49 8.83
N GLY A 173 -10.71 0.08 8.72
CA GLY A 173 -11.54 0.11 7.52
C GLY A 173 -11.67 1.54 6.99
N ARG A 174 -12.69 1.79 6.17
CA ARG A 174 -12.97 3.14 5.65
C ARG A 174 -13.36 4.11 6.77
N ASP A 175 -14.45 3.79 7.49
CA ASP A 175 -15.06 4.69 8.48
C ASP A 175 -14.88 4.17 9.92
N LYS A 176 -14.22 3.01 10.11
CA LYS A 176 -14.17 2.30 11.39
C LYS A 176 -12.77 1.81 11.71
N ALA A 177 -12.47 1.78 13.01
CA ALA A 177 -11.30 1.11 13.53
C ALA A 177 -11.67 0.28 14.78
N ILE A 178 -11.22 -0.97 14.83
CA ILE A 178 -11.49 -1.91 15.93
C ILE A 178 -10.19 -2.26 16.63
N PHE A 179 -10.16 -2.05 17.93
CA PHE A 179 -8.98 -2.25 18.76
C PHE A 179 -9.20 -3.47 19.66
N TYR A 180 -8.57 -4.60 19.34
CA TYR A 180 -8.59 -5.79 20.20
C TYR A 180 -7.50 -5.75 21.29
N GLY A 181 -6.44 -4.97 21.06
CA GLY A 181 -5.36 -4.78 22.02
C GLY A 181 -5.63 -3.65 23.01
N SER A 182 -4.77 -3.54 24.03
CA SER A 182 -4.77 -2.38 24.94
C SER A 182 -4.36 -1.12 24.18
N LEU A 183 -5.17 -0.06 24.29
CA LEU A 183 -4.87 1.27 23.80
C LEU A 183 -4.44 2.15 24.97
N LYS A 184 -3.17 2.58 24.99
CA LYS A 184 -2.65 3.57 25.93
C LYS A 184 -2.41 4.89 25.21
N LEU A 185 -3.17 5.92 25.57
CA LEU A 185 -2.96 7.29 25.10
C LEU A 185 -2.08 8.03 26.12
N THR A 186 -0.91 8.52 25.69
CA THR A 186 0.03 9.27 26.55
C THR A 186 -0.17 10.78 26.48
N ASN A 187 -1.17 11.23 25.72
CA ASN A 187 -1.53 12.64 25.54
C ASN A 187 -3.05 12.79 25.66
N ALA A 188 -3.55 14.02 25.55
CA ALA A 188 -4.96 14.33 25.60
C ALA A 188 -5.75 13.61 24.49
N LEU A 189 -6.97 13.20 24.84
CA LEU A 189 -7.99 12.70 23.92
C LEU A 189 -9.06 13.77 23.79
N THR A 190 -9.31 14.23 22.57
CA THR A 190 -10.42 15.13 22.26
C THR A 190 -11.57 14.30 21.71
N LEU A 191 -12.74 14.41 22.33
CA LEU A 191 -13.97 13.81 21.81
C LEU A 191 -14.43 14.54 20.55
N GLY A 192 -15.10 13.83 19.63
CA GLY A 192 -15.78 14.46 18.51
C GLY A 192 -16.78 15.49 19.01
N ALA A 193 -16.59 16.75 18.61
CA ALA A 193 -17.51 17.84 18.88
C ALA A 193 -18.58 17.83 17.79
N ILE A 194 -19.73 17.22 18.07
CA ILE A 194 -20.79 16.96 17.09
C ILE A 194 -22.03 17.77 17.50
N GLY A 195 -22.50 18.62 16.59
CA GLY A 195 -23.78 19.34 16.70
C GLY A 195 -24.74 18.94 15.58
N SER A 196 -25.92 19.54 15.61
CA SER A 196 -26.97 19.31 14.61
C SER A 196 -26.51 19.62 13.18
N GLU A 197 -25.58 20.56 12.98
CA GLU A 197 -25.03 20.89 11.67
C GLU A 197 -23.99 19.89 11.15
N ASP A 198 -23.46 19.02 12.02
CA ASP A 198 -22.50 17.96 11.68
C ASP A 198 -23.18 16.63 11.37
N ILE A 199 -24.52 16.59 11.39
CA ILE A 199 -25.33 15.40 11.19
C ILE A 199 -26.17 15.60 9.93
N ALA A 200 -26.15 14.60 9.05
CA ALA A 200 -27.06 14.51 7.91
C ALA A 200 -27.77 13.16 7.97
N GLU A 201 -29.11 13.15 8.06
CA GLU A 201 -29.85 11.89 8.18
C GLU A 201 -29.94 11.09 6.87
N THR A 202 -29.77 11.79 5.75
CA THR A 202 -29.84 11.21 4.41
C THR A 202 -28.46 11.19 3.78
N LYS A 203 -28.13 10.07 3.12
CA LYS A 203 -26.89 9.97 2.37
C LYS A 203 -26.95 10.94 1.18
N PRO A 204 -25.94 11.78 0.96
CA PRO A 204 -25.89 12.61 -0.24
C PRO A 204 -25.87 11.74 -1.50
N GLU A 205 -26.56 12.17 -2.56
CA GLU A 205 -26.51 11.50 -3.85
C GLU A 205 -25.15 11.70 -4.53
N GLY A 206 -24.73 10.69 -5.29
CA GLY A 206 -23.51 10.72 -6.09
C GLY A 206 -22.32 10.06 -5.41
N ASP A 207 -21.13 10.52 -5.79
CA ASP A 207 -19.85 9.94 -5.39
C ASP A 207 -19.37 10.53 -4.05
N ASP A 208 -18.98 9.65 -3.11
CA ASP A 208 -18.62 10.06 -1.73
C ASP A 208 -17.37 10.97 -1.72
N GLU A 209 -16.40 10.72 -2.60
CA GLU A 209 -15.19 11.57 -2.73
C GLU A 209 -15.57 12.98 -3.20
N SER A 210 -16.44 13.08 -4.20
CA SER A 210 -16.91 14.38 -4.70
C SER A 210 -17.75 15.17 -3.68
N ASN A 211 -18.40 14.48 -2.74
CA ASN A 211 -19.28 15.06 -1.71
C ASN A 211 -18.73 14.88 -0.29
N TYR A 212 -17.42 14.67 -0.13
CA TYR A 212 -16.78 14.19 1.11
C TYR A 212 -17.25 14.93 2.38
N ALA A 213 -17.38 16.26 2.32
CA ALA A 213 -17.79 17.08 3.46
C ALA A 213 -19.23 16.82 3.91
N LYS A 214 -20.15 16.51 2.99
CA LYS A 214 -21.54 16.15 3.33
C LYS A 214 -21.63 14.69 3.72
N ASP A 215 -20.88 13.82 3.05
CA ASP A 215 -20.87 12.38 3.36
C ASP A 215 -20.32 12.14 4.77
N ALA A 216 -19.30 12.88 5.21
CA ALA A 216 -18.80 12.84 6.58
C ALA A 216 -19.88 13.13 7.64
N LYS A 217 -20.85 14.01 7.34
CA LYS A 217 -21.98 14.28 8.24
C LYS A 217 -22.98 13.12 8.30
N TYR A 218 -23.15 12.42 7.18
CA TYR A 218 -23.94 11.21 7.13
C TYR A 218 -23.26 10.06 7.88
N VAL A 219 -21.93 9.97 7.83
CA VAL A 219 -21.15 9.04 8.67
C VAL A 219 -21.40 9.32 10.15
N ASN A 220 -21.34 10.57 10.60
CA ASN A 220 -21.69 10.92 12.00
C ASN A 220 -23.10 10.46 12.39
N TYR A 221 -24.10 10.68 11.53
CA TYR A 221 -25.48 10.22 11.76
C TYR A 221 -25.54 8.70 11.95
N LYS A 222 -24.94 7.94 11.02
CA LYS A 222 -24.92 6.47 11.02
C LYS A 222 -24.25 5.95 12.29
N GLU A 223 -23.06 6.45 12.61
CA GLU A 223 -22.30 5.99 13.77
C GLU A 223 -22.97 6.36 15.10
N LEU A 224 -23.62 7.53 15.21
CA LEU A 224 -24.40 7.87 16.41
C LEU A 224 -25.67 7.02 16.52
N LYS A 225 -26.40 6.80 15.43
CA LYS A 225 -27.63 6.00 15.44
C LYS A 225 -27.36 4.56 15.83
N ASP A 226 -26.36 3.95 15.21
CA ASP A 226 -26.05 2.52 15.34
C ASP A 226 -25.02 2.23 16.45
N SER A 227 -24.58 3.26 17.18
CA SER A 227 -23.62 3.12 18.29
C SER A 227 -24.10 2.16 19.39
N PRO A 228 -23.19 1.36 19.98
CA PRO A 228 -23.49 0.57 21.17
C PRO A 228 -23.47 1.44 22.43
N ASP A 229 -23.88 0.84 23.56
CA ASP A 229 -23.67 1.43 24.88
C ASP A 229 -22.17 1.66 25.14
N GLY A 230 -21.86 2.74 25.85
CA GLY A 230 -20.50 3.20 26.11
C GLY A 230 -19.93 4.16 25.08
N THR A 231 -20.66 4.48 24.00
CA THR A 231 -20.26 5.55 23.06
C THR A 231 -20.35 6.91 23.73
N ILE A 232 -19.31 7.74 23.58
CA ILE A 232 -19.17 9.07 24.19
C ILE A 232 -18.83 10.10 23.11
N PHE A 233 -19.46 11.27 23.15
CA PHE A 233 -19.05 12.44 22.34
C PHE A 233 -19.33 13.76 23.08
N TYR A 234 -18.81 14.86 22.52
CA TYR A 234 -19.13 16.20 23.01
C TYR A 234 -20.24 16.82 22.15
N ASP A 235 -21.42 16.99 22.75
CA ASP A 235 -22.53 17.73 22.14
C ASP A 235 -22.21 19.22 22.23
N LYS A 236 -21.84 19.82 21.10
CA LYS A 236 -21.41 21.21 21.04
C LYS A 236 -22.58 22.20 21.07
N ASP A 237 -23.78 21.78 20.66
CA ASP A 237 -24.98 22.62 20.68
C ASP A 237 -25.41 22.87 22.12
N ASN A 238 -25.36 21.83 22.95
CA ASN A 238 -25.74 21.88 24.37
C ASN A 238 -24.54 22.07 25.33
N LYS A 239 -23.32 22.03 24.80
CA LYS A 239 -22.05 22.17 25.54
C LYS A 239 -21.88 21.13 26.66
N ILE A 240 -22.22 19.87 26.38
CA ILE A 240 -22.14 18.76 27.34
C ILE A 240 -21.39 17.56 26.76
N VAL A 241 -20.82 16.74 27.64
CA VAL A 241 -20.38 15.39 27.26
C VAL A 241 -21.56 14.45 27.45
N VAL A 242 -21.81 13.60 26.45
CA VAL A 242 -22.89 12.61 26.50
C VAL A 242 -22.34 11.20 26.33
N ILE A 243 -22.99 10.24 26.97
CA ILE A 243 -22.68 8.81 26.91
C ILE A 243 -23.96 8.01 26.66
N LYS A 244 -23.87 6.95 25.85
CA LYS A 244 -24.98 6.01 25.61
C LYS A 244 -25.00 4.92 26.69
N ILE A 245 -26.12 4.76 27.38
CA ILE A 245 -26.33 3.77 28.45
C ILE A 245 -27.72 3.15 28.26
N GLU A 246 -27.79 1.83 28.16
CA GLU A 246 -29.03 1.07 27.95
C GLU A 246 -29.86 1.62 26.76
N GLY A 247 -29.17 1.94 25.66
CA GLY A 247 -29.77 2.50 24.45
C GLY A 247 -30.19 3.96 24.54
N LYS A 248 -29.97 4.65 25.67
CA LYS A 248 -30.35 6.06 25.87
C LYS A 248 -29.14 6.97 25.96
N TRP A 249 -29.22 8.14 25.36
CA TRP A 249 -28.21 9.19 25.52
C TRP A 249 -28.41 9.90 26.86
N MET A 250 -27.35 9.95 27.66
CA MET A 250 -27.34 10.57 28.97
C MET A 250 -26.19 11.57 29.07
N LYS A 251 -26.41 12.65 29.81
CA LYS A 251 -25.34 13.59 30.15
C LYS A 251 -24.33 12.93 31.10
N LEU A 252 -23.05 13.01 30.78
CA LEU A 252 -21.99 12.66 31.71
C LEU A 252 -21.87 13.76 32.79
N ALA A 253 -22.04 13.39 34.05
CA ALA A 253 -21.88 14.31 35.16
C ALA A 253 -20.40 14.69 35.30
N VAL A 254 -20.11 15.99 35.34
CA VAL A 254 -18.77 16.55 35.56
C VAL A 254 -18.85 17.58 36.68
N GLU A 255 -17.78 17.72 37.43
CA GLU A 255 -17.62 18.72 38.47
C GLU A 255 -16.71 19.85 37.99
N ALA A 256 -16.91 21.05 38.54
CA ALA A 256 -15.97 22.14 38.33
C ALA A 256 -14.58 21.73 38.88
N LEU A 257 -13.53 22.32 38.32
CA LEU A 257 -12.19 22.14 38.87
C LEU A 257 -12.17 22.59 40.35
N PRO A 258 -11.40 21.90 41.21
CA PRO A 258 -11.23 22.32 42.59
C PRO A 258 -10.76 23.78 42.70
N ALA A 259 -11.14 24.46 43.78
CA ALA A 259 -10.75 25.84 44.03
C ALA A 259 -9.21 26.00 43.98
N GLY A 260 -8.74 27.01 43.25
CA GLY A 260 -7.31 27.28 43.06
C GLY A 260 -6.63 26.48 41.96
N ILE A 261 -7.31 25.52 41.33
CA ILE A 261 -6.78 24.82 40.14
C ILE A 261 -7.22 25.57 38.88
N GLN A 262 -6.25 26.09 38.14
CA GLN A 262 -6.45 26.71 36.83
C GLN A 262 -5.32 26.28 35.90
N TYR A 263 -5.67 25.97 34.66
CA TYR A 263 -4.71 25.69 33.60
C TYR A 263 -4.29 27.00 32.94
N LYS A 264 -2.97 27.26 32.83
CA LYS A 264 -2.41 28.54 32.34
C LYS A 264 -2.09 28.56 30.84
N PHE A 265 -2.44 27.49 30.13
CA PHE A 265 -2.20 27.33 28.71
C PHE A 265 -3.38 27.81 27.88
#